data_AF-A0ABD0QX94-F1
#
_entry.id   AF-A0ABD0QX94-F1
#
_cell.length_a   1.000
_cell.length_b   1.000
_cell.length_c   1.000
_cell.angle_alpha   90.00
_cell.angle_beta   90.00
_cell.angle_gamma   90.00
#
_symmetry.space_group_name_H-M   'P 1'
#
loop_
_entity.id
_entity.type
_entity.pdbx_description
1 polymer ?
#
loop_
_entity_poly.entity_id
_entity_poly.type
_entity_poly.pdbx_seq_one_letter_code
_entity_poly.pdbx_strand_id
1 'polypeptide(L)' 'RIENSYGCIMADEMGLGKTLQCITLIPDFKPEIDKAIVVSPSSLVRNWYNEVGKWLGGRVQPLAIDGGSKNEIDRKLG' A
#
# COMPACT_ATOMS: atom_id res chain seq x y z
N ARG A 1 -19.90 12.13 -11.33
CA ARG A 1 -19.41 10.84 -10.80
C ARG A 1 -20.03 9.75 -11.67
N ILE A 2 -19.23 8.84 -12.23
CA ILE A 2 -19.76 7.74 -13.04
C ILE A 2 -20.33 6.72 -12.04
N GLU A 3 -21.60 6.35 -12.21
CA GLU A 3 -22.22 5.32 -11.37
C GLU A 3 -21.43 4.01 -11.45
N ASN A 4 -21.28 3.32 -10.32
CA ASN A 4 -20.51 2.07 -10.18
C ASN A 4 -19.00 2.19 -10.50
N SER A 5 -18.41 3.38 -10.42
CA SER A 5 -16.95 3.57 -10.50
C SER A 5 -16.32 3.80 -9.12
N TYR A 6 -15.25 3.05 -8.84
CA TYR A 6 -14.51 3.07 -7.56
C TYR A 6 -13.03 3.46 -7.73
N GLY A 7 -12.62 3.82 -8.94
CA GLY A 7 -11.24 4.24 -9.24
C GLY A 7 -11.00 5.71 -8.92
N CYS A 8 -9.77 6.03 -8.55
CA CYS A 8 -9.31 7.40 -8.34
C CYS A 8 -7.91 7.59 -8.94
N ILE A 9 -7.64 8.78 -9.46
CA ILE A 9 -6.32 9.21 -9.91
C ILE A 9 -5.87 10.34 -9.00
N MET A 10 -4.74 10.17 -8.31
CA MET A 10 -4.07 11.25 -7.59
C MET A 10 -2.93 11.79 -8.45
N ALA A 11 -3.10 13.03 -8.94
CA ALA A 11 -2.18 13.66 -9.88
C ALA A 11 -1.60 14.99 -9.36
N ASP A 12 -1.65 15.22 -8.05
CA ASP A 12 -1.10 16.44 -7.44
C ASP A 12 0.44 16.47 -7.49
N GLU A 13 1.02 17.62 -7.21
CA GLU A 13 2.46 17.84 -7.19
C GLU A 13 3.22 16.84 -6.28
N MET A 14 4.46 16.53 -6.67
CA MET A 14 5.36 15.71 -5.86
C MET A 14 5.63 16.40 -4.52
N GLY A 15 5.76 15.62 -3.43
CA GLY A 15 6.04 16.17 -2.10
C GLY A 15 4.81 16.50 -1.24
N LEU A 16 3.60 16.50 -1.78
CA LEU A 16 2.36 16.77 -1.03
C LEU A 16 1.87 15.62 -0.11
N GLY A 17 2.70 14.60 0.11
CA GLY A 17 2.37 13.51 1.04
C GLY A 17 1.35 12.49 0.52
N LYS A 18 1.26 12.28 -0.80
CA LYS A 18 0.37 11.28 -1.42
C LYS A 18 0.51 9.87 -0.80
N THR A 19 1.74 9.46 -0.45
CA THR A 19 2.00 8.21 0.25
C THR A 19 1.25 8.13 1.58
N LEU A 20 1.33 9.17 2.41
CA LEU A 20 0.61 9.24 3.68
C LEU A 20 -0.90 9.16 3.44
N GLN A 21 -1.42 9.96 2.51
CA GLN A 21 -2.85 9.97 2.16
C GLN A 21 -3.37 8.57 1.75
N CYS A 22 -2.58 7.81 0.98
CA CYS A 22 -2.92 6.44 0.61
C CYS A 22 -2.93 5.51 1.83
N ILE A 23 -1.89 5.59 2.65
CA ILE A 23 -1.70 4.69 3.80
C ILE A 23 -2.80 4.90 4.84
N THR A 24 -3.18 6.15 5.12
CA THR A 24 -4.23 6.45 6.10
C THR A 24 -5.60 5.97 5.67
N LEU A 25 -5.83 5.81 4.37
CA LEU A 25 -7.11 5.36 3.82
C LEU A 25 -7.32 3.85 3.95
N ILE A 26 -6.24 3.05 3.98
CA ILE A 26 -6.30 1.57 4.08
C ILE A 26 -7.15 1.07 5.26
N PRO A 27 -6.93 1.51 6.52
CA PRO A 27 -7.72 1.04 7.66
C PRO A 27 -9.19 1.47 7.62
N ASP A 28 -9.53 2.57 6.93
CA ASP A 28 -10.89 3.11 6.86
C ASP A 28 -11.81 2.28 5.95
N PHE A 29 -11.25 1.37 5.15
CA PHE A 29 -12.00 0.45 4.30
C PHE A 29 -12.31 -0.89 4.97
N LYS A 30 -12.10 -1.05 6.28
CA LYS A 30 -12.60 -2.24 6.98
C LYS A 30 -14.08 -2.06 7.34
N PRO A 31 -14.92 -3.11 7.17
CA PRO A 31 -14.56 -4.49 6.82
C PRO A 31 -14.51 -4.83 5.32
N GLU A 32 -14.78 -3.88 4.43
CA GLU A 32 -14.91 -4.10 2.98
C GLU A 32 -13.63 -4.60 2.31
N ILE A 33 -12.45 -4.26 2.84
CA ILE A 33 -11.14 -4.64 2.32
C ILE A 33 -10.32 -5.37 3.40
N ASP A 34 -10.03 -6.65 3.15
CA ASP A 34 -9.17 -7.47 4.02
C ASP A 34 -7.67 -7.33 3.72
N LYS A 35 -7.31 -7.06 2.46
CA LYS A 35 -5.92 -6.97 1.99
C LYS A 35 -5.77 -5.83 0.99
N ALA A 36 -4.73 -5.03 1.15
CA ALA A 36 -4.35 -3.96 0.22
C ALA A 36 -2.99 -4.27 -0.42
N ILE A 37 -2.86 -4.00 -1.72
CA ILE A 37 -1.61 -4.16 -2.48
C ILE A 37 -1.18 -2.79 -2.99
N VAL A 38 0.07 -2.43 -2.70
CA VAL A 38 0.73 -1.24 -3.26
C VAL A 38 1.78 -1.70 -4.25
N VAL A 39 1.67 -1.22 -5.49
CA VAL A 39 2.67 -1.47 -6.54
C VAL A 39 3.50 -0.20 -6.71
N SER A 40 4.82 -0.34 -6.62
CA SER A 40 5.76 0.76 -6.79
C SER A 40 7.01 0.30 -7.54
N PRO A 41 7.83 1.21 -8.07
CA PRO A 41 9.22 0.90 -8.42
C PRO A 41 9.95 0.20 -7.28
N SER A 42 10.85 -0.72 -7.61
CA SER A 42 11.60 -1.54 -6.62
C SER A 42 12.32 -0.67 -5.58
N SER A 43 12.91 0.45 -6.01
CA SER A 43 13.60 1.41 -5.14
C SER A 43 12.72 2.06 -4.07
N LEU A 44 11.39 1.99 -4.20
CA LEU A 44 10.43 2.61 -3.28
C LEU A 44 9.73 1.60 -2.35
N VAL A 45 9.87 0.29 -2.55
CA VAL A 45 9.16 -0.74 -1.77
C VAL A 45 9.48 -0.59 -0.27
N ARG A 46 10.77 -0.46 0.07
CA ARG A 46 11.22 -0.25 1.46
C ARG A 46 10.73 1.08 2.05
N ASN A 47 10.62 2.14 1.24
CA ASN A 47 10.10 3.42 1.71
C ASN A 47 8.62 3.30 2.10
N TRP A 48 7.82 2.62 1.28
CA TRP A 48 6.42 2.33 1.61
C TRP A 48 6.28 1.50 2.88
N TYR A 49 7.09 0.43 3.02
CA TYR A 49 7.10 -0.40 4.23
C TYR A 49 7.37 0.43 5.50
N ASN A 50 8.37 1.31 5.46
CA ASN A 50 8.72 2.18 6.59
C ASN A 50 7.63 3.21 6.91
N GLU A 51 7.02 3.82 5.89
CA GLU A 51 5.95 4.80 6.07
C GLU A 51 4.70 4.15 6.68
N VAL A 52 4.34 2.91 6.28
CA VAL A 52 3.23 2.19 6.91
C VAL A 52 3.50 1.96 8.40
N GLY A 53 4.69 1.48 8.75
CA GLY A 53 5.08 1.27 10.16
C GLY A 53 5.06 2.56 10.97
N LYS A 54 5.60 3.65 10.40
CA LYS A 54 5.68 4.98 11.01
C LYS A 54 4.29 5.57 11.30
N TRP A 55 3.36 5.50 10.35
CA TRP A 55 2.08 6.21 10.45
C TRP A 55 0.95 5.37 11.03
N LEU A 56 0.93 4.06 10.78
CA LEU A 56 -0.14 3.19 11.26
C LEU A 56 0.20 2.47 12.57
N GLY A 57 1.45 2.52 13.05
CA GLY A 57 1.82 2.04 14.38
C GLY A 57 1.38 0.61 14.70
N GLY A 58 1.35 -0.27 13.69
CA GLY A 58 0.94 -1.67 13.83
C GLY A 58 -0.55 -1.97 13.63
N ARG A 59 -1.40 -0.97 13.31
CA ARG A 59 -2.81 -1.21 12.92
C ARG A 59 -2.94 -2.06 11.66
N VAL A 60 -1.93 -2.01 10.80
CA VAL A 60 -1.78 -2.82 9.59
C VAL A 60 -0.36 -3.38 9.60
N GLN A 61 -0.21 -4.66 9.28
CA GLN A 61 1.10 -5.31 9.14
C GLN A 61 1.50 -5.32 7.66
N PRO A 62 2.50 -4.52 7.25
CA PRO A 62 2.96 -4.52 5.86
C PRO A 62 3.84 -5.74 5.57
N LEU A 63 3.80 -6.22 4.32
CA LEU A 63 4.72 -7.21 3.77
C LEU A 63 5.44 -6.60 2.56
N ALA A 64 6.77 -6.53 2.60
CA ALA A 64 7.58 -6.03 1.50
C ALA A 64 8.04 -7.19 0.59
N ILE A 65 7.83 -7.03 -0.72
CA ILE A 65 8.27 -7.97 -1.75
C ILE A 65 9.02 -7.18 -2.83
N ASP A 66 10.33 -7.33 -2.92
CA ASP A 66 11.20 -6.66 -3.90
C ASP A 66 12.18 -7.65 -4.55
N GLY A 67 11.64 -8.59 -5.33
CA GLY A 67 12.41 -9.65 -5.99
C GLY A 67 12.46 -10.95 -5.17
N GLY A 68 13.30 -11.89 -5.60
CA GLY A 68 13.36 -13.25 -5.05
C GLY A 68 12.74 -14.28 -5.99
N SER A 69 12.95 -15.56 -5.67
CA SER A 69 12.37 -16.65 -6.46
C SER A 69 10.85 -16.73 -6.23
N LYS A 70 10.11 -17.24 -7.22
CA LYS A 70 8.65 -17.46 -7.09
C LYS A 70 8.29 -18.23 -5.80
N ASN A 71 9.05 -19.29 -5.50
CA ASN A 71 8.84 -20.11 -4.30
C ASN A 71 9.04 -19.33 -3.00
N GLU A 72 9.97 -18.37 -2.97
CA GLU A 72 10.20 -17.53 -1.80
C GLU A 72 9.05 -16.54 -1.60
N ILE A 73 8.55 -15.97 -2.69
CA ILE A 73 7.42 -15.05 -2.68
C ILE A 73 6.15 -15.78 -2.22
N ASP A 74 5.88 -16.98 -2.76
CA ASP A 74 4.72 -17.79 -2.39
C ASP A 74 4.75 -18.15 -0.88
N ARG A 75 5.93 -18.43 -0.32
CA ARG A 75 6.10 -18.67 1.13
C ARG A 75 5.89 -17.43 2.00
N LYS A 76 6.17 -16.23 1.47
CA LYS A 76 5.94 -14.97 2.19
C LYS A 76 4.46 -14.56 2.18
N LEU A 77 3.71 -15.01 1.18
CA LEU A 77 2.29 -14.72 0.99
C LEU A 77 1.35 -15.70 1.72
N GLY A 78 1.80 -16.94 1.92
CA GLY A 78 1.09 -17.98 2.67
C GLY A 78 1.25 -17.85 4.18
#